data_AF-A0A455UJ45-F1
#
_entry.id   AF-A0A455UJ45-F1
#
_cell.length_a   1.000
_cell.length_b   1.000
_cell.length_c   1.000
_cell.angle_alpha   90.00
_cell.angle_beta   90.00
_cell.angle_gamma   90.00
#
_symmetry.space_group_name_H-M   'P 1'
#
loop_
_entity.id
_entity.type
_entity.pdbx_description
1 polymer ?
#
loop_
_entity_poly.entity_id
_entity_poly.type
_entity_poly.pdbx_seq_one_letter_code
_entity_poly.pdbx_strand_id
1 'polypeptide(L)' 'MSQDGAWAWFRLLEQADITSISERELELRFNVDGGTMRYRLFANGAPNPFTRPLASGFQLPSALYADRGSDADQT' A
#
# COMPACT_ATOMS: atom_id res chain seq x y z
N MET A 1 4.48 21.03 1.58
CA MET A 1 3.50 20.10 0.99
C MET A 1 2.37 19.88 1.99
N SER A 2 1.11 20.12 1.62
CA SER A 2 -0.05 19.78 2.44
C SER A 2 -0.94 18.77 1.70
N GLN A 3 -1.53 17.85 2.45
CA GLN A 3 -2.52 16.88 1.97
C GLN A 3 -3.75 17.02 2.88
N ASP A 4 -4.95 17.09 2.30
CA ASP A 4 -6.19 17.35 3.04
C ASP A 4 -7.20 16.20 2.93
N GLY A 5 -8.10 16.10 3.90
CA GLY A 5 -9.17 15.09 3.93
C GLY A 5 -8.76 13.73 4.52
N ALA A 6 -9.72 12.80 4.60
CA ALA A 6 -9.58 11.53 5.32
C ALA A 6 -8.44 10.63 4.80
N TRP A 7 -8.05 10.79 3.53
CA TRP A 7 -7.00 10.01 2.87
C TRP A 7 -5.67 10.77 2.71
N ALA A 8 -5.55 11.96 3.31
CA ALA A 8 -4.34 12.77 3.25
C ALA A 8 -3.08 12.02 3.68
N TRP A 9 -3.18 11.25 4.76
CA TRP A 9 -2.09 10.48 5.33
C TRP A 9 -1.51 9.45 4.34
N PHE A 10 -2.36 8.68 3.68
CA PHE A 10 -1.92 7.67 2.72
C PHE A 10 -1.23 8.30 1.52
N ARG A 11 -1.80 9.38 0.97
CA ARG A 11 -1.19 10.13 -0.14
C ARG A 11 0.14 10.77 0.24
N LEU A 12 0.28 11.21 1.49
CA LEU A 12 1.57 11.69 1.99
C LEU A 12 2.59 10.54 2.05
N LEU A 13 2.22 9.39 2.59
CA LEU A 13 3.10 8.23 2.65
C LEU A 13 3.54 7.73 1.26
N GLU A 14 2.66 7.79 0.26
CA GLU A 14 2.98 7.44 -1.14
C GLU A 14 4.07 8.32 -1.76
N GLN A 15 4.31 9.52 -1.21
CA GLN A 15 5.37 10.44 -1.67
C GLN A 15 6.72 10.18 -0.99
N ALA A 16 6.75 9.31 0.02
CA ALA A 16 7.96 9.01 0.76
C ALA A 16 8.82 7.96 0.04
N ASP A 17 10.13 8.14 0.09
CA ASP A 17 11.05 7.05 -0.21
C ASP A 17 11.07 6.08 0.99
N ILE A 18 10.75 4.81 0.76
CA ILE A 18 10.90 3.78 1.79
C ILE A 18 12.38 3.36 1.85
N THR A 19 13.01 3.55 3.01
CA THR A 19 14.45 3.25 3.20
C THR A 19 14.70 1.93 3.92
N SER A 20 13.74 1.43 4.71
CA SER A 20 13.82 0.14 5.40
C SER A 20 12.43 -0.38 5.75
N ILE A 21 12.26 -1.70 5.72
CA ILE A 21 11.02 -2.40 6.05
C ILE A 21 11.32 -3.55 7.02
N SER A 22 10.52 -3.66 8.09
CA SER A 22 10.47 -4.83 8.97
C SER A 22 9.03 -5.24 9.26
N GLU A 23 8.82 -6.29 10.07
CA GLU A 23 7.47 -6.74 10.44
C GLU A 23 6.64 -5.68 11.17
N ARG A 24 7.30 -4.75 11.88
CA ARG A 24 6.65 -3.77 12.74
C ARG A 24 7.14 -2.34 12.54
N GLU A 25 8.23 -2.15 11.81
CA GLU A 25 8.83 -0.84 11.59
C GLU A 25 8.91 -0.52 10.09
N LEU A 26 8.74 0.75 9.77
CA LEU A 26 8.90 1.30 8.43
C LEU A 26 9.73 2.57 8.52
N GLU A 27 10.87 2.62 7.84
CA GLU A 27 11.65 3.85 7.73
C GLU A 27 11.34 4.59 6.42
N LEU A 28 11.09 5.88 6.56
CA LEU A 28 10.64 6.77 5.50
C LEU A 28 11.58 7.96 5.37
N ARG A 29 11.78 8.41 4.14
CA ARG A 29 12.52 9.63 3.82
C ARG A 29 11.69 10.53 2.93
N PHE A 30 11.62 11.81 3.31
CA PHE A 30 11.03 12.88 2.51
C PHE A 30 12.11 13.88 2.12
N ASN A 31 12.04 14.39 0.90
CA ASN A 31 12.87 15.51 0.47
C ASN A 31 12.00 16.77 0.48
N VAL A 32 12.37 17.78 1.27
CA VAL A 32 11.60 19.01 1.47
C VAL A 32 12.56 20.20 1.39
N ASP A 33 12.28 21.13 0.48
CA ASP A 33 13.03 22.39 0.31
C ASP A 33 14.56 22.21 0.24
N GLY A 34 15.02 21.16 -0.43
CA GLY A 34 16.45 20.82 -0.57
C GLY A 34 17.07 20.12 0.65
N GLY A 35 16.31 19.94 1.73
CA GLY A 35 16.67 19.13 2.89
C GLY A 35 16.02 17.73 2.87
N THR A 36 16.44 16.90 3.82
CA THR A 36 15.93 15.54 3.97
C THR A 36 15.37 15.32 5.37
N MET A 37 14.15 14.81 5.45
CA MET A 37 13.51 14.39 6.70
C MET A 37 13.44 12.87 6.75
N ARG A 38 13.80 12.29 7.89
CA ARG A 38 13.74 10.84 8.12
C ARG A 38 12.78 10.53 9.26
N TYR A 39 11.91 9.55 9.05
CA TYR A 39 10.92 9.12 10.02
C TYR A 39 10.95 7.61 10.17
N ARG A 40 10.58 7.13 11.36
CA ARG A 40 10.35 5.72 11.64
C ARG A 40 8.93 5.54 12.15
N LEU A 41 8.16 4.70 11.47
CA LEU A 41 6.79 4.36 11.80
C LEU A 41 6.76 3.01 12.52
N PHE A 42 6.05 2.94 13.64
CA PHE A 42 5.89 1.71 14.42
C PHE A 42 4.45 1.22 14.36
N ALA A 43 4.27 -0.07 14.08
CA ALA A 43 2.98 -0.74 14.14
C ALA A 43 2.85 -1.56 15.43
N ASN A 44 1.69 -1.44 16.07
CA ASN A 44 1.36 -2.21 17.28
C ASN A 44 1.12 -3.71 17.01
N GLY A 45 0.82 -4.08 15.77
CA GLY A 45 0.66 -5.47 15.33
C GLY A 45 1.49 -5.77 14.08
N ALA A 46 1.74 -7.06 13.84
CA ALA A 46 2.39 -7.55 12.63
C ALA A 46 1.35 -8.26 11.73
N PRO A 47 1.48 -8.17 10.39
CA PRO A 47 2.46 -7.34 9.68
C PRO A 47 2.08 -5.85 9.72
N ASN A 48 3.09 -4.97 9.65
CA ASN A 48 2.87 -3.53 9.57
C ASN A 48 1.98 -3.18 8.34
N PRO A 49 0.84 -2.49 8.55
CA PRO A 49 -0.16 -2.24 7.50
C PRO A 49 0.34 -1.31 6.38
N PHE A 50 1.47 -0.62 6.57
CA PHE A 50 2.03 0.32 5.59
C PHE A 50 3.16 -0.30 4.73
N THR A 51 3.41 -1.60 4.88
CA THR A 51 4.45 -2.31 4.11
C THR A 51 3.96 -2.82 2.75
N ARG A 52 2.65 -2.68 2.48
CA ARG A 52 2.00 -3.11 1.25
C ARG A 52 1.05 -2.03 0.77
N PRO A 53 0.79 -1.93 -0.55
CA PRO A 53 -0.25 -1.03 -1.05
C PRO A 53 -1.61 -1.45 -0.49
N LEU A 54 -2.30 -0.52 0.19
CA LEU A 54 -3.57 -0.83 0.86
C LEU A 54 -4.71 -1.11 -0.13
N ALA A 55 -4.78 -0.31 -1.20
CA ALA A 55 -5.80 -0.44 -2.24
C ALA A 55 -5.26 -0.21 -3.66
N SER A 56 -3.98 0.15 -3.82
CA SER A 56 -3.41 0.36 -5.16
C SER A 56 -3.47 -0.93 -5.97
N GLY A 57 -4.08 -0.86 -7.15
CA GLY A 57 -4.29 -2.03 -8.02
C GLY A 57 -5.41 -2.98 -7.59
N PHE A 58 -6.17 -2.67 -6.53
CA PHE A 58 -7.33 -3.49 -6.16
C PHE A 58 -8.40 -3.41 -7.24
N GLN A 59 -8.83 -4.59 -7.72
CA GLN A 59 -9.93 -4.74 -8.65
C GLN A 59 -10.98 -5.63 -7.99
N LEU A 60 -12.23 -5.17 -7.94
CA LEU A 60 -13.32 -5.96 -7.41
C LEU A 60 -13.59 -7.14 -8.36
N PRO A 61 -13.53 -8.40 -7.87
CA PRO A 61 -13.86 -9.54 -8.71
C PRO A 61 -15.32 -9.46 -9.19
N SER A 62 -15.56 -9.75 -10.47
CA SER A 62 -16.90 -9.71 -11.07
C SER A 62 -17.80 -10.86 -10.60
N ALA A 63 -17.22 -11.97 -10.15
CA ALA A 63 -17.91 -13.10 -9.57
C ALA A 63 -17.03 -13.80 -8.52
N LEU A 64 -17.65 -14.42 -7.52
CA LEU A 64 -16.95 -15.23 -6.52
C LEU A 64 -16.41 -16.54 -7.12
N TYR A 65 -17.15 -17.11 -8.06
CA TYR A 65 -16.76 -18.29 -8.82
C TYR A 65 -16.67 -17.89 -10.30
N ALA A 66 -15.54 -18.17 -10.92
CA ALA A 66 -15.50 -18.19 -12.38
C ALA A 66 -16.36 -19.38 -12.83
N ASP A 67 -17.34 -19.12 -13.71
CA ASP A 67 -17.99 -20.20 -14.42
C ASP A 67 -16.90 -20.96 -15.18
N ARG A 68 -16.61 -22.18 -14.76
CA ARG A 68 -15.66 -23.04 -15.47
C ARG A 68 -16.36 -23.40 -16.77
N GLY A 69 -16.04 -22.64 -17.81
CA GLY A 69 -16.54 -22.84 -19.16
C GLY A 69 -16.53 -24.31 -19.54
N SER A 70 -17.69 -24.74 -20.01
CA SER A 70 -18.00 -25.95 -20.77
C SER A 70 -16.88 -26.38 -21.74
N ASP A 71 -15.96 -27.23 -21.27
CA ASP A 71 -15.12 -28.13 -22.10
C ASP A 71 -15.58 -29.59 -21.94
N ALA A 72 -16.88 -29.79 -21.72
CA ALA A 72 -17.49 -31.13 -21.64
C ALA A 72 -18.14 -31.58 -22.96
N ASP A 73 -18.00 -30.81 -24.04
CA ASP A 73 -18.57 -31.18 -25.34
C ASP A 73 -17.52 -31.02 -26.46
N GLN A 74 -16.68 -32.03 -26.58
CA GLN A 74 -16.13 -32.45 -27.86
C GLN A 74 -16.05 -33.98 -27.86
N THR A 75 -17.12 -34.53 -28.43
CA THR A 75 -17.33 -35.89 -28.97
C THR A 75 -16.10 -36.56 -29.55
#